data_AF-A0A3D2XUC1-F1
#
_entry.id   AF-A0A3D2XUC1-F1
#
_cell.length_a   1.000
_cell.length_b   1.000
_cell.length_c   1.000
_cell.angle_alpha   90.00
_cell.angle_beta   90.00
_cell.angle_gamma   90.00
#
_symmetry.space_group_name_H-M   'P 1'
#
loop_
_entity.id
_entity.type
_entity.pdbx_description
1 polymer ?
#
loop_
_entity_poly.entity_id
_entity_poly.type
_entity_poly.pdbx_seq_one_letter_code
_entity_poly.pdbx_strand_id
1 'polypeptide(L)'
;MLRDQLLLLISLCLLTFSVSAANDINNMRVWPSEGSTRVVFDLKSSPEFTYFTLRNPDRLVIDLAATQSDTSLDIDKQGPLLKRVRYSTPKDNSSTRIVLELNRKAETALFAIPPAEDKGHRLVVDLVDTAPTGEPGVVLDMNQSSRDRDIIVAIDAGHGGKDPG
;
A
#
# COMPACT_ATOMS: atom_id res chain seq x y z
N MET A 1 46.05 34.31 16.53
CA MET A 1 45.82 33.12 17.38
C MET A 1 44.34 32.90 17.67
N LEU A 2 43.66 33.72 18.48
CA LEU A 2 42.23 33.49 18.81
C LEU A 2 41.29 33.64 17.59
N ARG A 3 41.59 34.59 16.68
CA ARG A 3 40.81 34.85 15.45
C ARG A 3 40.93 33.72 14.43
N ASP A 4 42.11 33.12 14.33
CA ASP A 4 42.39 32.01 13.40
C ASP A 4 41.77 30.71 13.92
N GLN A 5 41.75 30.48 15.24
CA GLN A 5 41.03 29.36 15.84
C GLN A 5 39.51 29.48 15.72
N LEU A 6 38.97 30.71 15.83
CA LEU A 6 37.54 30.96 15.64
C LEU A 6 37.09 30.70 14.19
N LEU A 7 37.91 31.10 13.21
CA LEU A 7 37.66 30.84 11.79
C LEU A 7 37.73 29.33 11.46
N LEU A 8 38.66 28.60 12.09
CA LEU A 8 38.76 27.14 11.94
C LEU A 8 37.53 26.41 12.52
N LEU A 9 37.02 26.86 13.67
CA LEU A 9 35.82 26.31 14.31
C LEU A 9 34.54 26.57 13.51
N ILE A 10 34.39 27.75 12.92
CA ILE A 10 33.25 28.09 12.05
C ILE A 10 33.31 27.28 10.74
N SER A 11 34.50 27.11 10.15
CA SER A 11 34.68 26.26 8.97
C SER A 11 34.41 24.79 9.24
N LEU A 12 34.68 24.29 10.45
CA LEU A 12 34.41 22.92 10.86
C LEU A 12 32.91 22.66 11.12
N CYS A 13 32.18 23.67 11.59
CA CYS A 13 30.71 23.58 11.79
C CYS A 13 29.91 23.58 10.48
N LEU A 14 30.48 24.06 9.37
CA LEU A 14 29.81 24.13 8.06
C LEU A 14 29.92 22.83 7.23
N LEU A 15 30.57 21.79 7.75
CA LEU A 15 30.79 20.50 7.07
C LEU A 15 29.82 19.40 7.50
N THR A 16 28.63 19.73 7.98
CA THR A 16 27.58 18.73 8.21
C THR A 16 26.97 18.30 6.87
N PHE A 17 27.64 17.38 6.17
CA PHE A 17 27.02 16.66 5.06
C PHE A 17 25.96 15.72 5.63
N SER A 18 24.68 16.04 5.44
CA SER A 18 23.60 15.10 5.65
C SER A 18 23.67 14.01 4.58
N VAL A 19 24.40 12.94 4.88
CA VAL A 19 24.32 11.70 4.10
C VAL A 19 22.97 11.08 4.42
N SER A 20 21.99 11.26 3.53
CA SER A 20 20.73 10.52 3.62
C SER A 20 21.00 9.07 3.21
N ALA A 21 20.82 8.13 4.14
CA ALA A 21 20.90 6.72 3.82
C ALA A 21 19.69 6.35 2.94
N ALA A 22 19.91 5.52 1.92
CA ALA A 22 18.81 4.98 1.14
C ALA A 22 17.85 4.19 2.05
N ASN A 23 16.56 4.40 1.86
CA ASN A 23 15.50 3.58 2.42
C ASN A 23 15.42 2.25 1.67
N ASP A 24 14.90 1.23 2.32
CA ASP A 24 14.79 -0.12 1.78
C ASP A 24 13.35 -0.60 1.91
N ILE A 25 12.77 -1.08 0.82
CA ILE A 25 11.56 -1.92 0.90
C ILE A 25 12.03 -3.30 1.33
N ASN A 26 11.53 -3.78 2.47
CA ASN A 26 11.90 -5.07 3.04
C ASN A 26 10.89 -6.17 2.70
N ASN A 27 9.62 -5.80 2.52
CA ASN A 27 8.54 -6.74 2.27
C ASN A 27 7.37 -6.06 1.57
N MET A 28 6.56 -6.85 0.87
CA MET A 28 5.26 -6.45 0.34
C MET A 28 4.21 -7.48 0.75
N ARG A 29 3.07 -7.00 1.25
CA ARG A 29 1.92 -7.84 1.61
C ARG A 29 0.66 -7.34 0.91
N VAL A 30 -0.20 -8.28 0.52
CA VAL A 30 -1.43 -8.00 -0.23
C VAL A 30 -2.59 -8.67 0.48
N TRP A 31 -3.67 -7.93 0.71
CA TRP A 31 -4.94 -8.42 1.25
C TRP A 31 -6.06 -8.10 0.26
N PRO A 32 -6.38 -9.04 -0.64
CA PRO A 32 -7.49 -8.86 -1.58
C PRO A 32 -8.84 -9.17 -0.93
N SER A 33 -9.89 -8.52 -1.43
CA SER A 33 -11.30 -8.84 -1.20
C SER A 33 -12.08 -8.64 -2.53
N GLU A 34 -13.39 -8.87 -2.52
CA GLU A 34 -14.23 -8.69 -3.72
C GLU A 34 -14.24 -7.25 -4.24
N GLY A 35 -14.37 -6.28 -3.33
CA GLY A 35 -14.52 -4.85 -3.66
C GLY A 35 -13.32 -3.98 -3.31
N SER A 36 -12.25 -4.54 -2.74
CA SER A 36 -11.06 -3.76 -2.39
C SER A 36 -9.79 -4.60 -2.35
N THR A 37 -8.64 -3.96 -2.40
CA THR A 37 -7.35 -4.60 -2.15
C THR A 37 -6.46 -3.63 -1.39
N ARG A 38 -5.91 -4.08 -0.26
CA ARG A 38 -4.87 -3.35 0.47
C ARG A 38 -3.51 -3.93 0.12
N VAL A 39 -2.58 -3.10 -0.30
CA VAL A 39 -1.16 -3.43 -0.47
C VAL A 39 -0.37 -2.66 0.58
N VAL A 40 0.53 -3.33 1.29
CA VAL A 40 1.40 -2.70 2.28
C VAL A 40 2.84 -3.03 1.96
N PHE A 41 3.65 -1.99 1.78
CA PHE A 41 5.10 -2.09 1.70
C PHE A 41 5.68 -1.84 3.09
N ASP A 42 6.46 -2.77 3.61
CA ASP A 42 7.23 -2.59 4.85
C ASP A 42 8.59 -1.98 4.47
N LEU A 43 8.93 -0.85 5.07
CA LEU A 43 10.14 -0.08 4.80
C LEU A 43 11.01 0.08 6.05
N LYS A 44 12.31 0.27 5.82
CA LYS A 44 13.30 0.51 6.87
C LYS A 44 13.13 1.88 7.54
N SER A 45 12.69 2.89 6.79
CA SER A 45 12.53 4.27 7.25
C SER A 45 11.26 4.88 6.68
N SER A 46 10.88 6.08 7.14
CA SER A 46 9.67 6.76 6.68
C SER A 46 9.68 6.95 5.16
N PRO A 47 8.64 6.51 4.43
CA PRO A 47 8.59 6.67 2.98
C PRO A 47 8.25 8.12 2.59
N GLU A 48 9.05 8.70 1.71
CA GLU A 48 8.66 9.88 0.93
C GLU A 48 8.20 9.40 -0.45
N PHE A 49 6.97 9.74 -0.83
CA PHE A 49 6.38 9.21 -2.07
C PHE A 49 5.49 10.21 -2.81
N THR A 50 5.39 9.98 -4.11
CA THR A 50 4.35 10.59 -4.97
C THR A 50 3.65 9.48 -5.75
N TYR A 51 2.45 9.74 -6.25
CA TYR A 51 1.72 8.76 -7.03
C TYR A 51 0.83 9.42 -8.09
N PHE A 52 0.50 8.65 -9.11
CA PHE A 52 -0.45 9.04 -10.16
C PHE A 52 -1.10 7.80 -10.78
N THR A 53 -2.20 8.00 -11.50
CA THR A 53 -2.91 6.91 -12.18
C THR A 53 -2.75 7.02 -13.70
N LEU A 54 -2.75 5.87 -14.37
CA LEU A 54 -2.79 5.75 -15.82
C LEU A 54 -4.03 4.96 -16.22
N ARG A 55 -4.52 5.19 -17.44
CA ARG A 55 -5.60 4.43 -18.06
C ARG A 55 -5.07 3.64 -19.26
N ASN A 56 -5.84 2.64 -19.71
CA ASN A 56 -5.54 1.80 -20.87
C ASN A 56 -4.17 1.06 -20.79
N PRO A 57 -3.97 0.12 -19.84
CA PRO A 57 -4.89 -0.32 -18.78
C PRO A 57 -4.81 0.56 -17.52
N ASP A 58 -5.77 0.38 -16.61
CA ASP A 58 -5.78 1.04 -15.30
C ASP A 58 -4.56 0.64 -14.46
N ARG A 59 -3.80 1.65 -14.02
CA ARG A 59 -2.59 1.45 -13.22
C ARG A 59 -2.47 2.54 -12.16
N LEU A 60 -1.99 2.16 -10.98
CA LEU A 60 -1.47 3.08 -9.98
C LEU A 60 0.06 3.02 -10.03
N VAL A 61 0.70 4.17 -10.24
CA VAL A 61 2.15 4.32 -10.24
C VAL A 61 2.57 5.07 -8.99
N ILE A 62 3.56 4.53 -8.28
CA ILE A 62 4.08 5.07 -7.02
C ILE A 62 5.59 5.27 -7.19
N ASP A 63 6.06 6.49 -6.94
CA ASP A 63 7.47 6.84 -6.89
C ASP A 63 7.89 7.01 -5.43
N LEU A 64 8.83 6.19 -4.98
CA LEU A 64 9.46 6.27 -3.66
C LEU A 64 10.82 6.96 -3.79
N ALA A 65 11.01 8.08 -3.10
CA ALA A 65 12.26 8.84 -3.11
C ALA A 65 13.32 8.18 -2.22
N ALA A 66 14.59 8.34 -2.59
CA ALA A 66 15.74 7.82 -1.86
C ALA A 66 15.57 6.35 -1.42
N THR A 67 14.94 5.51 -2.24
CA THR A 67 14.50 4.15 -1.86
C THR A 67 15.05 3.15 -2.85
N GLN A 68 15.62 2.07 -2.32
CA GLN A 68 16.11 0.90 -3.03
C GLN A 68 15.28 -0.33 -2.63
N SER A 69 15.36 -1.38 -3.43
CA SER A 69 14.81 -2.66 -3.03
C SER A 69 15.36 -3.81 -3.87
N ASP A 70 15.75 -4.88 -3.17
CA ASP A 70 15.99 -6.21 -3.73
C ASP A 70 14.80 -7.16 -3.48
N THR A 71 13.73 -6.67 -2.87
CA THR A 71 12.52 -7.47 -2.59
C THR A 71 11.82 -7.80 -3.91
N SER A 72 11.54 -9.09 -4.13
CA SER A 72 10.68 -9.50 -5.23
C SER A 72 9.25 -9.01 -4.99
N LEU A 73 8.77 -8.13 -5.86
CA LEU A 73 7.37 -7.68 -5.87
C LEU A 73 6.48 -8.53 -6.78
N ASP A 74 7.05 -9.55 -7.42
CA ASP A 74 6.39 -10.25 -8.50
C ASP A 74 5.29 -11.18 -7.96
N ILE A 75 4.12 -10.59 -7.78
CA ILE A 75 2.90 -11.30 -7.42
C ILE A 75 1.88 -11.07 -8.52
N ASP A 76 1.51 -12.17 -9.17
CA ASP A 76 0.46 -12.22 -10.17
C ASP A 76 -0.86 -12.72 -9.55
N LYS A 77 -1.99 -12.13 -9.99
CA LYS A 77 -3.36 -12.59 -9.69
C LYS A 77 -3.75 -12.59 -8.20
N GLN A 78 -3.53 -11.49 -7.51
CA GLN A 78 -4.00 -11.31 -6.12
C GLN A 78 -5.41 -10.75 -6.08
N GLY A 79 -6.39 -11.63 -6.26
CA GLY A 79 -7.81 -11.30 -6.18
C GLY A 79 -8.36 -10.60 -7.43
N PRO A 80 -9.60 -10.09 -7.33
CA PRO A 80 -10.34 -9.64 -8.50
C PRO A 80 -9.92 -8.24 -8.99
N LEU A 81 -9.40 -7.37 -8.12
CA LEU A 81 -9.08 -5.98 -8.44
C LEU A 81 -7.62 -5.77 -8.88
N LEU A 82 -6.65 -6.35 -8.16
CA LEU A 82 -5.22 -6.18 -8.42
C LEU A 82 -4.69 -7.28 -9.34
N LYS A 83 -4.21 -6.88 -10.52
CA LYS A 83 -3.69 -7.81 -11.54
C LYS A 83 -2.27 -8.25 -11.23
N ARG A 84 -1.39 -7.26 -10.98
CA ARG A 84 0.06 -7.46 -10.83
C ARG A 84 0.69 -6.30 -10.08
N VAL A 85 1.72 -6.56 -9.30
CA VAL A 85 2.64 -5.54 -8.77
C VAL A 85 4.02 -5.76 -9.37
N ARG A 86 4.69 -4.69 -9.79
CA ARG A 86 6.05 -4.79 -10.34
C ARG A 86 6.82 -3.49 -10.22
N TYR A 87 8.14 -3.58 -10.34
CA TYR A 87 8.98 -2.41 -10.60
C TYR A 87 8.79 -1.88 -12.04
N SER A 88 9.15 -0.62 -12.22
CA SER A 88 9.30 0.02 -13.53
C SER A 88 10.50 0.96 -13.51
N THR A 89 10.83 1.58 -14.64
CA THR A 89 11.93 2.52 -14.74
C THR A 89 11.71 3.66 -13.73
N PRO A 90 12.64 3.86 -12.78
CA PRO A 90 12.56 4.93 -11.79
C PRO A 90 12.47 6.32 -12.41
N LYS A 91 12.03 7.30 -11.61
CA LYS A 91 12.04 8.71 -11.99
C LYS A 91 13.47 9.26 -12.09
N ASP A 92 14.36 8.76 -11.23
CA ASP A 92 15.78 9.12 -11.16
C ASP A 92 16.60 7.97 -10.52
N ASN A 93 17.92 8.11 -10.47
CA ASN A 93 18.84 7.08 -9.97
C ASN A 93 18.73 6.79 -8.46
N SER A 94 17.96 7.58 -7.71
CA SER A 94 17.80 7.45 -6.26
C SER A 94 16.40 6.99 -5.86
N SER A 95 15.51 6.79 -6.83
CA SER A 95 14.12 6.44 -6.57
C SER A 95 13.80 5.01 -6.98
N THR A 96 12.72 4.48 -6.42
CA THR A 96 12.11 3.23 -6.86
C THR A 96 10.73 3.54 -7.39
N ARG A 97 10.41 3.08 -8.62
CA ARG A 97 9.05 3.17 -9.18
C ARG A 97 8.36 1.82 -9.13
N ILE A 98 7.19 1.80 -8.50
CA ILE A 98 6.32 0.62 -8.41
C ILE A 98 5.05 0.89 -9.22
N VAL A 99 4.59 -0.14 -9.93
CA VAL A 99 3.35 -0.12 -10.69
C VAL A 99 2.45 -1.23 -10.20
N LEU A 100 1.25 -0.85 -9.75
CA LEU A 100 0.14 -1.75 -9.49
C LEU A 100 -0.76 -1.73 -10.73
N GLU A 101 -0.76 -2.82 -11.49
CA GLU A 101 -1.67 -3.01 -12.62
C GLU A 101 -3.01 -3.52 -12.10
N LEU A 102 -4.10 -2.89 -12.55
CA LEU A 102 -5.44 -3.19 -12.06
C LEU A 102 -6.27 -3.88 -13.16
N ASN A 103 -7.20 -4.74 -12.76
CA ASN A 103 -8.16 -5.34 -13.69
C ASN A 103 -9.29 -4.38 -14.06
N ARG A 104 -9.54 -3.37 -13.22
CA ARG A 104 -10.56 -2.34 -13.39
C ARG A 104 -10.23 -1.12 -12.54
N LYS A 105 -10.89 0.01 -12.82
CA LYS A 105 -10.68 1.29 -12.15
C LYS A 105 -10.97 1.19 -10.64
N ALA A 106 -10.05 1.72 -9.84
CA ALA A 106 -10.18 1.84 -8.40
C ALA A 106 -10.00 3.29 -7.93
N GLU A 107 -10.68 3.65 -6.85
CA GLU A 107 -10.30 4.77 -5.99
C GLU A 107 -9.10 4.35 -5.15
N THR A 108 -8.17 5.28 -4.92
CA THR A 108 -6.89 4.97 -4.28
C THR A 108 -6.62 5.89 -3.10
N ALA A 109 -6.24 5.32 -1.95
CA ALA A 109 -5.75 6.07 -0.80
C ALA A 109 -4.36 5.55 -0.40
N LEU A 110 -3.40 6.47 -0.25
CA LEU A 110 -2.02 6.14 0.10
C LEU A 110 -1.58 6.95 1.30
N PHE A 111 -1.00 6.28 2.31
CA PHE A 111 -0.53 6.95 3.52
C PHE A 111 0.60 6.17 4.19
N ALA A 112 1.50 6.91 4.83
CA ALA A 112 2.59 6.34 5.62
C ALA A 112 2.12 6.04 7.05
N ILE A 113 2.53 4.89 7.60
CA ILE A 113 2.34 4.57 9.01
C ILE A 113 3.71 4.51 9.68
N PRO A 114 3.91 5.22 10.82
CA PRO A 114 5.14 5.10 11.60
C PRO A 114 5.30 3.68 12.19
N PRO A 115 6.52 3.34 12.63
CA PRO A 115 6.78 2.06 13.28
C PRO A 115 5.96 1.93 14.56
N ALA A 116 5.54 0.71 14.86
CA ALA A 116 4.82 0.36 16.08
C ALA A 116 5.16 -1.07 16.47
N GLU A 117 5.51 -1.29 17.74
CA GLU A 117 5.92 -2.59 18.27
C GLU A 117 7.03 -3.25 17.43
N ASP A 118 6.75 -4.42 16.85
CA ASP A 118 7.64 -5.20 16.00
C ASP A 118 7.54 -4.84 14.50
N LYS A 119 6.69 -3.86 14.14
CA LYS A 119 6.48 -3.44 12.74
C LYS A 119 7.27 -2.17 12.44
N GLY A 120 8.02 -2.22 11.34
CA GLY A 120 8.74 -1.07 10.79
C GLY A 120 7.81 0.00 10.19
N HIS A 121 8.42 0.96 9.49
CA HIS A 121 7.68 1.95 8.72
C HIS A 121 6.90 1.26 7.60
N ARG A 122 5.74 1.82 7.24
CA ARG A 122 4.88 1.23 6.21
C ARG A 122 4.35 2.28 5.26
N LEU A 123 4.28 1.94 3.98
CA LEU A 123 3.41 2.61 3.02
C LEU A 123 2.19 1.71 2.79
N VAL A 124 1.01 2.21 3.13
CA VAL A 124 -0.27 1.54 2.86
C VAL A 124 -0.88 2.11 1.59
N VAL A 125 -1.37 1.23 0.73
CA VAL A 125 -2.04 1.53 -0.52
C VAL A 125 -3.39 0.80 -0.52
N ASP A 126 -4.45 1.55 -0.35
CA ASP A 126 -5.82 1.04 -0.45
C ASP A 126 -6.37 1.29 -1.84
N LEU A 127 -6.87 0.22 -2.45
CA LEU A 127 -7.58 0.23 -3.72
C LEU A 127 -9.02 -0.17 -3.44
N VAL A 128 -9.98 0.70 -3.74
CA VAL A 128 -11.41 0.40 -3.61
C VAL A 128 -12.02 0.38 -5.01
N ASP A 129 -12.68 -0.72 -5.34
CA ASP A 129 -13.36 -0.88 -6.61
C ASP A 129 -14.43 0.20 -6.78
N THR A 130 -14.45 0.81 -7.97
CA THR A 130 -15.43 1.85 -8.33
C THR A 130 -16.45 1.36 -9.33
N ALA A 131 -16.35 0.10 -9.76
CA ALA A 131 -17.43 -0.53 -10.50
C ALA A 131 -18.68 -0.51 -9.61
N PRO A 132 -19.86 -0.20 -10.17
CA PRO A 132 -21.10 -0.44 -9.46
C PRO A 132 -21.08 -1.91 -9.05
N THR A 133 -21.19 -2.18 -7.75
CA THR A 133 -21.41 -3.53 -7.25
C THR A 133 -22.68 -4.01 -7.94
N GLY A 134 -22.52 -4.77 -9.02
CA GLY A 134 -23.58 -5.62 -9.52
C GLY A 134 -23.78 -6.66 -8.44
N GLU A 135 -24.44 -6.30 -7.35
CA GLU A 135 -25.20 -7.30 -6.65
C GLU A 135 -26.01 -7.99 -7.74
N PRO A 136 -25.96 -9.33 -7.87
CA PRO A 136 -26.99 -10.02 -8.59
C PRO A 136 -28.26 -9.62 -7.85
N GLY A 137 -28.97 -8.62 -8.37
CA GLY A 137 -30.27 -8.27 -7.87
C GLY A 137 -31.04 -9.58 -7.92
N VAL A 138 -31.36 -10.13 -6.75
CA VAL A 138 -32.23 -11.28 -6.66
C VAL A 138 -33.51 -10.80 -7.33
N VAL A 139 -33.70 -11.22 -8.58
CA VAL A 139 -34.99 -11.07 -9.25
C VAL A 139 -35.87 -12.06 -8.49
N LEU A 140 -36.48 -11.58 -7.41
CA LEU A 140 -37.56 -12.28 -6.75
C LEU A 140 -38.68 -12.34 -7.78
N ASP A 141 -38.77 -13.46 -8.49
CA ASP A 141 -39.90 -13.76 -9.34
C ASP A 141 -41.13 -13.86 -8.43
N MET A 142 -41.90 -12.77 -8.38
CA MET A 142 -43.11 -12.66 -7.56
C MET A 142 -44.25 -13.60 -8.02
N ASN A 143 -44.03 -14.43 -9.05
CA ASN A 143 -44.99 -15.44 -9.50
C ASN A 143 -44.78 -16.84 -8.89
N GLN A 144 -43.80 -17.04 -8.01
CA GLN A 144 -43.63 -18.32 -7.31
C GLN A 144 -44.31 -18.25 -5.93
N SER A 145 -45.50 -18.85 -5.90
CA SER A 145 -46.39 -19.06 -4.76
C SER A 145 -45.69 -19.31 -3.42
N SER A 146 -46.27 -18.72 -2.38
CA SER A 146 -46.07 -19.02 -0.96
C SER A 146 -46.03 -20.53 -0.63
N ARG A 147 -44.85 -21.17 -0.69
CA ARG A 147 -44.49 -22.46 -0.06
C ARG A 147 -43.02 -22.83 -0.34
N ASP A 148 -42.10 -22.02 0.17
CA ASP A 148 -40.85 -22.45 0.82
C ASP A 148 -40.08 -21.17 1.11
N ARG A 149 -39.98 -20.80 2.39
CA ARG A 149 -39.03 -19.74 2.77
C ARG A 149 -37.82 -20.47 3.30
N ASP A 150 -36.73 -20.44 2.54
CA ASP A 150 -35.42 -20.82 3.05
C ASP A 150 -35.09 -19.96 4.27
N ILE A 151 -34.88 -20.62 5.40
CA ILE A 151 -34.44 -19.99 6.63
C ILE A 151 -32.97 -19.63 6.44
N ILE A 152 -32.67 -18.34 6.33
CA ILE A 152 -31.29 -17.86 6.40
C ILE A 152 -30.90 -17.80 7.88
N VAL A 153 -29.99 -18.69 8.29
CA VAL A 153 -29.37 -18.66 9.62
C VAL A 153 -28.05 -17.90 9.52
N ALA A 154 -27.99 -16.73 10.14
CA ALA A 154 -26.72 -16.04 10.38
C ALA A 154 -26.11 -16.61 11.67
N ILE A 155 -24.99 -17.32 11.54
CA ILE A 155 -24.17 -17.73 12.70
C ILE A 155 -23.13 -16.62 12.92
N ASP A 156 -23.34 -15.81 13.96
CA ASP A 156 -22.33 -14.88 14.45
C ASP A 156 -21.35 -15.65 15.34
N ALA A 157 -20.13 -15.86 14.85
CA ALA A 157 -19.04 -16.33 15.69
C ALA A 157 -18.53 -15.14 16.50
N GLY A 158 -19.18 -14.90 17.64
CA GLY A 158 -18.77 -13.91 18.62
C GLY A 158 -17.27 -13.99 18.94
N HIS A 159 -16.67 -12.82 19.13
CA HIS A 159 -15.28 -12.64 19.50
C HIS A 159 -15.06 -13.24 20.90
N GLY A 160 -14.39 -14.40 20.95
CA GLY A 160 -14.04 -15.07 22.18
C GLY A 160 -13.29 -14.13 23.12
N GLY A 161 -13.82 -13.97 24.33
CA GLY A 161 -13.24 -13.14 25.38
C GLY A 161 -11.80 -13.50 25.65
N LYS A 162 -10.98 -12.47 25.85
CA LYS A 162 -9.63 -12.59 26.39
C LYS A 162 -9.71 -12.09 27.83
N ASP A 163 -9.98 -13.01 28.75
CA ASP A 163 -9.90 -12.78 30.19
C ASP A 163 -8.48 -13.17 30.63
N PRO A 164 -7.61 -12.22 31.01
CA PRO A 164 -6.36 -12.51 31.67
C PRO A 164 -6.60 -12.48 33.18
N GLY A 165 -6.80 -13.65 33.77
CA GLY A 165 -6.39 -13.85 35.16
C GLY A 165 -4.92 -13.54 35.35
#